data_AF-A0A8X8WFN9-F1
#
_entry.id   AF-A0A8X8WFN9-F1
#
_cell.length_a   1.000
_cell.length_b   1.000
_cell.length_c   1.000
_cell.angle_alpha   90.00
_cell.angle_beta   90.00
_cell.angle_gamma   90.00
#
_symmetry.space_group_name_H-M   'P 1'
#
loop_
_entity.id
_entity.type
_entity.pdbx_description
1 polymer ?
#
loop_
_entity_poly.entity_id
_entity_poly.type
_entity_poly.pdbx_seq_one_letter_code
_entity_poly.pdbx_strand_id
1 'polypeptide(L)'
;MLFFWRFIALIWFVSLVSAATILPPDEVCCLCLWILAVESLRVIARRLGKGDWDFGVDPCSGSSGWATRNPVKGRENAVTCDCTFDNSTTCHVTSM
;
A
#
# COMPACT_ATOMS: atom_id res chain seq x y z
N MET A 1 59.37 7.70 1.67
CA MET A 1 58.33 7.72 2.73
C MET A 1 57.01 8.39 2.31
N LEU A 2 56.92 9.12 1.19
CA LEU A 2 55.65 9.72 0.69
C LEU A 2 54.76 8.76 -0.13
N PHE A 3 55.32 7.67 -0.66
CA PHE A 3 54.59 6.73 -1.51
C PHE A 3 53.60 5.85 -0.74
N PHE A 4 53.94 5.49 0.51
CA PHE A 4 53.13 4.61 1.34
C PHE A 4 51.83 5.28 1.84
N TRP A 5 51.88 6.60 2.08
CA TRP A 5 50.70 7.38 2.50
C TRP A 5 49.66 7.50 1.36
N ARG A 6 50.11 7.59 0.09
CA ARG A 6 49.18 7.65 -1.05
C ARG A 6 48.33 6.38 -1.19
N PHE A 7 48.89 5.22 -0.85
CA PHE A 7 48.14 3.96 -0.83
C PHE A 7 47.12 3.90 0.31
N ILE A 8 47.48 4.38 1.51
CA ILE A 8 46.55 4.43 2.65
C ILE A 8 45.38 5.38 2.35
N ALA A 9 45.62 6.52 1.70
CA ALA A 9 44.55 7.44 1.28
C ALA A 9 43.61 6.82 0.24
N LEU A 10 44.11 6.02 -0.69
CA LEU A 10 43.28 5.33 -1.69
C LEU A 10 42.42 4.22 -1.07
N ILE A 11 42.92 3.53 -0.04
CA ILE A 11 42.18 2.48 0.66
C ILE A 11 40.96 3.07 1.41
N TRP A 12 41.07 4.32 1.90
CA TRP A 12 39.93 5.02 2.52
C TRP A 12 38.82 5.41 1.53
N PHE A 13 39.12 5.59 0.24
CA PHE A 13 38.11 5.95 -0.76
C PHE A 13 37.21 4.78 -1.17
N VAL A 14 37.66 3.53 -1.01
CA VAL A 14 36.89 2.33 -1.43
C VAL A 14 35.87 1.90 -0.36
N SER A 15 36.01 2.36 0.89
CA SER A 15 35.08 2.02 1.98
C SER A 15 33.80 2.88 2.02
N LEU A 16 33.63 3.80 1.07
CA LEU A 16 32.42 4.63 0.93
C LEU A 16 31.48 4.07 -0.15
N VAL A 17 31.15 2.78 -0.08
CA VAL A 17 29.91 2.30 -0.67
C VAL A 17 28.83 2.52 0.37
N SER A 18 27.95 3.48 0.10
CA SER A 18 26.86 3.87 0.98
C SER A 18 26.03 2.65 1.36
N ALA A 19 25.89 2.41 2.67
CA ALA A 19 24.77 1.67 3.21
C ALA A 19 23.51 2.52 3.00
N ALA A 20 23.04 2.63 1.75
CA ALA A 20 21.63 2.87 1.51
C ALA A 20 20.94 1.61 2.03
N THR A 21 20.19 1.76 3.11
CA THR A 21 19.24 0.75 3.56
C THR A 21 18.34 0.40 2.37
N ILE A 22 18.66 -0.69 1.69
CA ILE A 22 17.70 -1.41 0.87
C ILE A 22 16.66 -1.87 1.89
N LEU A 23 15.55 -1.12 2.00
CA LEU A 23 14.35 -1.63 2.63
C LEU A 23 14.02 -2.93 1.88
N PRO A 24 13.78 -4.03 2.61
CA PRO A 24 13.65 -5.32 1.99
C PRO A 24 12.46 -5.28 1.00
N PRO A 25 12.52 -6.04 -0.11
CA PRO A 25 11.59 -5.91 -1.23
C PRO A 25 10.12 -6.10 -0.84
N ASP A 26 9.83 -6.73 0.31
CA ASP A 26 8.50 -6.86 0.92
C ASP A 26 7.92 -5.54 1.48
N GLU A 27 8.77 -4.61 1.93
CA GLU A 27 8.35 -3.29 2.46
C GLU A 27 8.12 -2.27 1.33
N VAL A 28 8.91 -2.34 0.26
CA VAL A 28 8.71 -1.54 -0.96
C VAL A 28 7.51 -2.04 -1.75
N CYS A 29 7.28 -3.36 -1.74
CA CYS A 29 6.02 -3.94 -2.20
C CYS A 29 4.83 -3.44 -1.37
N CYS A 30 4.92 -3.33 -0.04
CA CYS A 30 3.78 -2.85 0.77
C CYS A 30 3.37 -1.41 0.46
N LEU A 31 4.32 -0.46 0.38
CA LEU A 31 3.97 0.94 0.14
C LEU A 31 3.46 1.18 -1.29
N CYS A 32 4.08 0.53 -2.28
CA CYS A 32 3.67 0.67 -3.68
C CYS A 32 2.34 -0.09 -3.95
N LEU A 33 2.12 -1.25 -3.31
CA LEU A 33 0.88 -2.01 -3.43
C LEU A 33 -0.32 -1.26 -2.84
N TRP A 34 -0.16 -0.63 -1.67
CA TRP A 34 -1.25 0.13 -1.05
C TRP A 34 -1.66 1.33 -1.91
N ILE A 35 -0.68 2.07 -2.46
CA ILE A 35 -0.97 3.21 -3.37
C ILE A 35 -1.70 2.73 -4.63
N LEU A 36 -1.27 1.63 -5.23
CA LEU A 36 -1.91 1.06 -6.43
C LEU A 36 -3.32 0.54 -6.14
N ALA A 37 -3.54 -0.07 -4.98
CA ALA A 37 -4.86 -0.55 -4.56
C ALA A 37 -5.83 0.64 -4.39
N VAL A 38 -5.44 1.68 -3.66
CA VAL A 38 -6.28 2.88 -3.47
C VAL A 38 -6.56 3.59 -4.79
N GLU A 39 -5.57 3.74 -5.68
CA GLU A 39 -5.80 4.31 -7.01
C GLU A 39 -6.75 3.47 -7.87
N SER A 40 -6.67 2.14 -7.80
CA SER A 40 -7.60 1.26 -8.51
C SER A 40 -9.04 1.44 -8.03
N LEU A 41 -9.24 1.57 -6.71
CA LEU A 41 -10.53 1.85 -6.09
C LEU A 41 -11.05 3.25 -6.50
N ARG A 42 -10.18 4.26 -6.63
CA ARG A 42 -10.57 5.58 -7.16
C ARG A 42 -11.03 5.52 -8.61
N VAL A 43 -10.39 4.70 -9.44
CA VAL A 43 -10.81 4.51 -10.84
C VAL A 43 -12.19 3.84 -10.90
N ILE A 44 -12.39 2.79 -10.10
CA ILE A 44 -13.66 2.09 -9.98
C ILE A 44 -14.77 3.04 -9.50
N ALA A 45 -14.50 3.80 -8.44
CA ALA A 45 -15.45 4.77 -7.88
C ALA A 45 -15.90 5.78 -8.94
N ARG A 46 -14.95 6.31 -9.73
CA ARG A 46 -15.26 7.20 -10.86
C ARG A 46 -16.13 6.53 -11.92
N ARG A 47 -15.88 5.26 -12.24
CA ARG A 47 -16.71 4.51 -13.21
C ARG A 47 -18.12 4.22 -12.69
N LEU A 48 -18.26 4.00 -11.38
CA LEU A 48 -19.54 3.74 -10.72
C LEU A 48 -20.30 5.03 -10.34
N GLY A 49 -19.69 6.21 -10.51
CA GLY A 49 -20.27 7.47 -10.04
C GLY A 49 -20.31 7.59 -8.52
N LYS A 50 -19.46 6.84 -7.81
CA LYS A 50 -19.35 6.82 -6.35
C LYS A 50 -18.46 7.96 -5.87
N GLY A 51 -19.09 9.08 -5.52
CA GLY A 51 -18.42 10.26 -4.95
C GLY A 51 -18.39 10.30 -3.42
N ASP A 52 -19.12 9.40 -2.77
CA ASP A 52 -19.30 9.36 -1.31
C ASP A 52 -18.33 8.42 -0.59
N TRP A 53 -17.41 7.77 -1.31
CA TRP A 53 -16.39 6.90 -0.71
C TRP A 53 -15.23 7.70 -0.11
N ASP A 54 -14.97 7.46 1.17
CA ASP A 54 -13.80 8.00 1.86
C ASP A 54 -12.63 7.03 1.81
N PHE A 55 -11.64 7.32 0.96
CA PHE A 55 -10.41 6.54 0.81
C PHE A 55 -9.43 6.68 1.98
N GLY A 56 -9.69 7.57 2.94
CA GLY A 56 -8.93 7.67 4.19
C GLY A 56 -9.42 6.71 5.28
N VAL A 57 -10.57 6.05 5.06
CA VAL A 57 -11.19 5.10 5.99
C VAL A 57 -11.10 3.69 5.41
N ASP A 58 -10.95 2.70 6.30
CA ASP A 58 -10.95 1.29 5.92
C ASP A 58 -12.25 0.91 5.18
N PRO A 59 -12.18 0.41 3.94
CA PRO A 59 -13.36 0.03 3.17
C PRO A 59 -14.14 -1.14 3.78
N CYS A 60 -13.47 -2.03 4.52
CA CYS A 60 -14.10 -3.17 5.17
C CYS A 60 -14.91 -2.81 6.41
N SER A 61 -14.75 -1.58 6.93
CA SER A 61 -15.59 -1.04 8.00
C SER A 61 -17.05 -0.85 7.58
N GLY A 62 -17.33 -0.81 6.27
CA GLY A 62 -18.66 -0.51 5.72
C GLY A 62 -19.17 0.90 6.05
N SER A 63 -18.33 1.76 6.61
CA SER A 63 -18.66 3.14 6.98
C SER A 63 -18.32 4.11 5.84
N SER A 64 -18.56 5.41 6.00
CA SER A 64 -18.10 6.46 5.06
C SER A 64 -18.35 6.17 3.57
N GLY A 65 -19.57 5.70 3.25
CA GLY A 65 -20.02 5.43 1.87
C GLY A 65 -19.71 4.02 1.33
N TRP A 66 -18.88 3.25 2.02
CA TRP A 66 -18.43 1.91 1.59
C TRP A 66 -19.54 0.85 1.64
N ALA A 67 -20.53 1.01 2.52
CA ALA A 67 -21.73 0.20 2.52
C ALA A 67 -22.99 1.01 2.83
N THR A 68 -24.11 0.62 2.23
CA THR A 68 -25.44 1.12 2.57
C THR A 68 -26.14 0.06 3.43
N ARG A 69 -26.50 0.41 4.67
CA ARG A 69 -27.32 -0.47 5.51
C ARG A 69 -28.73 -0.56 4.95
N ASN A 70 -29.24 -1.79 4.85
CA ASN A 70 -30.61 -2.09 4.42
C ASN A 70 -30.97 -1.41 3.08
N PRO A 71 -30.21 -1.66 2.00
CA PRO A 71 -30.47 -1.04 0.71
C PRO A 71 -31.79 -1.54 0.12
N VAL A 72 -32.44 -0.69 -0.66
CA VAL A 72 -33.56 -1.11 -1.51
C VAL A 72 -33.01 -2.05 -2.57
N LYS A 73 -33.75 -3.14 -2.86
CA LYS A 73 -33.34 -4.13 -3.87
C LYS A 73 -33.03 -3.46 -5.21
N GLY A 74 -31.85 -3.73 -5.78
CA GLY A 74 -31.34 -3.09 -6.99
C GLY A 74 -30.55 -1.80 -6.77
N ARG A 75 -30.32 -1.41 -5.51
CA ARG A 75 -29.46 -0.29 -5.08
C ARG A 75 -28.48 -0.72 -3.99
N GLU A 76 -28.14 -2.00 -3.97
CA GLU A 76 -27.12 -2.54 -3.09
C GLU A 76 -25.79 -1.85 -3.37
N ASN A 77 -25.11 -1.47 -2.29
CA ASN A 77 -23.80 -0.86 -2.32
C ASN A 77 -23.07 -1.38 -1.10
N ALA A 78 -22.17 -2.34 -1.29
CA ALA A 78 -21.41 -2.92 -0.20
C ALA A 78 -20.12 -3.53 -0.74
N VAL A 79 -18.98 -3.02 -0.26
CA VAL A 79 -17.71 -3.70 -0.48
C VAL A 79 -17.67 -4.99 0.35
N THR A 80 -17.29 -6.09 -0.27
CA THR A 80 -17.09 -7.39 0.36
C THR A 80 -15.62 -7.60 0.64
N CYS A 81 -15.32 -8.04 1.85
CA CYS A 81 -13.97 -8.32 2.29
C CYS A 81 -13.81 -9.75 2.78
N ASP A 82 -12.65 -10.33 2.50
CA ASP A 82 -12.19 -11.57 3.09
C ASP A 82 -11.12 -11.27 4.15
N CYS A 83 -11.46 -11.57 5.40
CA CYS A 83 -10.59 -11.38 6.57
C CYS A 83 -10.09 -12.72 7.12
N THR A 84 -9.95 -13.75 6.28
CA THR A 84 -9.38 -15.04 6.71
C THR A 84 -7.85 -15.08 6.63
N PHE A 85 -7.24 -14.08 5.99
CA PHE A 85 -5.79 -13.99 5.85
C PHE A 85 -5.09 -13.68 7.18
N ASP A 86 -3.92 -14.29 7.39
CA ASP A 86 -3.05 -14.09 8.55
C ASP A 86 -3.79 -14.10 9.91
N ASN A 87 -4.43 -15.23 10.24
CA ASN A 87 -5.20 -15.39 11.49
C ASN A 87 -6.26 -14.29 11.73
N SER A 88 -6.88 -13.79 10.67
CA SER A 88 -7.88 -12.72 10.71
C SER A 88 -7.38 -11.35 11.15
N THR A 89 -6.09 -11.09 10.97
CA THR A 89 -5.50 -9.77 11.24
C THR A 89 -5.57 -8.83 10.04
N THR A 90 -5.63 -9.38 8.82
CA THR A 90 -5.64 -8.61 7.57
C THR A 90 -6.88 -8.93 6.75
N CYS A 91 -7.58 -7.89 6.31
CA CYS A 91 -8.74 -7.99 5.43
C CYS A 91 -8.39 -7.56 4.01
N HIS A 92 -8.82 -8.35 3.02
CA HIS A 92 -8.68 -8.02 1.61
C HIS A 92 -10.05 -7.78 0.98
N VAL A 93 -10.16 -6.71 0.20
CA VAL A 93 -11.35 -6.47 -0.63
C VAL A 93 -11.39 -7.50 -1.75
N THR A 94 -12.47 -8.27 -1.84
CA THR A 94 -12.64 -9.35 -2.82
C THR A 94 -13.70 -9.05 -3.87
N SER A 95 -14.77 -8.33 -3.50
CA SER A 95 -15.82 -7.91 -4.43
C SER A 95 -16.57 -6.67 -3.92
N MET A 96 -17.51 -6.16 -4.73
CA MET A 96 -18.36 -5.00 -4.45
C MET A 96 -19.69 -5.13 -5.17
#